data_AF-A0A9E5TV33-F1
#
_entry.id   AF-A0A9E5TV33-F1
#
_cell.length_a   1.000
_cell.length_b   1.000
_cell.length_c   1.000
_cell.angle_alpha   90.00
_cell.angle_beta   90.00
_cell.angle_gamma   90.00
#
_symmetry.space_group_name_H-M   'P 1'
#
loop_
_entity.id
_entity.type
_entity.pdbx_description
1 polymer ?
#
loop_
_entity_poly.entity_id
_entity_poly.type
_entity_poly.pdbx_seq_one_letter_code
_entity_poly.pdbx_strand_id
1 'polypeptide(L)' 'MRWLLALIVVLLLVWYLFPEPEPVPVEESFIADEVHTLRKAEGFEQQYLDAERARRERLEQEQGDD' A
#
# COMPACT_ATOMS: atom_id res chain seq x y z
N MET A 1 -25.03 38.37 20.20
CA MET A 1 -23.72 38.45 19.50
C MET A 1 -22.56 37.88 20.31
N ARG A 2 -22.35 38.27 21.57
CA ARG A 2 -21.25 37.72 22.41
C ARG A 2 -21.27 36.19 22.54
N TRP A 3 -22.45 35.59 22.65
CA TRP A 3 -22.61 34.13 22.69
C TRP A 3 -22.26 33.42 21.38
N LEU A 4 -22.54 34.04 20.22
CA LEU A 4 -22.16 33.51 18.91
C LEU A 4 -20.64 33.45 18.76
N LEU A 5 -19.94 34.51 19.20
CA LEU A 5 -18.48 34.53 19.20
C LEU A 5 -17.88 33.45 20.10
N ALA A 6 -18.44 33.26 21.30
CA ALA A 6 -18.02 32.19 22.19
C ALA A 6 -18.21 30.80 21.56
N LEU A 7 -19.34 30.58 20.87
CA LEU A 7 -19.65 29.30 20.22
C LEU A 7 -18.69 29.01 19.06
N ILE A 8 -18.34 30.03 18.26
CA ILE A 8 -17.35 29.93 17.18
C ILE A 8 -15.97 29.55 17.75
N VAL A 9 -15.54 30.21 18.83
CA VAL A 9 -14.25 29.89 19.48
C VAL A 9 -14.22 28.46 20.00
N VAL A 10 -15.31 27.98 20.60
CA VAL A 10 -15.42 26.58 21.04
C VAL A 10 -15.34 25.62 19.85
N LEU A 11 -16.02 25.91 18.74
CA LEU A 11 -15.96 25.06 17.54
C LEU A 11 -14.54 24.96 16.97
N LEU A 12 -13.82 26.09 16.92
CA LEU A 12 -12.43 26.14 16.44
C LEU A 12 -11.49 25.37 17.37
N LEU A 13 -11.72 25.45 18.68
CA LEU A 13 -10.96 24.66 19.66
C LEU A 13 -11.21 23.17 19.50
N VAL A 14 -12.47 22.75 19.36
CA VAL A 14 -12.79 21.33 19.12
C VAL A 14 -12.13 20.87 17.83
N TRP A 15 -12.20 21.65 16.76
CA TRP A 15 -11.58 21.31 15.48
C TRP A 15 -10.05 21.22 15.58
N TYR A 16 -9.41 22.16 16.28
CA TYR A 16 -7.95 22.15 16.48
C TYR A 16 -7.47 21.00 17.37
N LEU A 17 -8.27 20.61 18.37
CA LEU A 17 -7.94 19.51 19.28
C LEU A 17 -8.40 18.14 18.75
N PHE A 18 -9.21 18.08 17.70
CA PHE A 18 -9.63 16.81 17.12
C PHE A 18 -8.48 16.24 16.28
N PRO A 19 -7.90 15.10 16.67
CA PRO A 19 -6.89 14.45 15.85
C PRO A 19 -7.53 14.02 14.53
N GLU A 20 -6.79 14.15 13.42
CA GLU A 20 -7.16 13.48 12.19
C GLU A 20 -7.27 11.98 12.49
N PRO A 21 -8.37 11.31 12.08
CA PRO A 21 -8.48 9.88 12.26
C PRO A 21 -7.30 9.24 11.52
N GLU A 22 -6.52 8.43 12.24
CA GLU A 22 -5.44 7.70 11.61
C GLU A 22 -6.01 6.85 10.47
N PRO A 23 -5.34 6.80 9.30
CA PRO A 23 -5.78 5.95 8.21
C PRO A 23 -5.83 4.51 8.73
N VAL A 24 -7.03 3.92 8.72
CA VAL A 24 -7.24 2.54 9.16
C VAL A 24 -6.27 1.65 8.38
N PRO A 25 -5.43 0.84 9.05
CA PRO A 25 -4.47 0.00 8.36
C PRO A 25 -5.20 -0.88 7.34
N VAL A 26 -4.60 -1.03 6.15
CA VAL A 26 -5.22 -1.74 5.02
C VAL A 26 -5.59 -3.17 5.40
N GLU A 27 -4.86 -3.77 6.34
CA GLU A 27 -5.10 -5.11 6.91
C GLU A 27 -6.42 -5.22 7.69
N GLU A 28 -6.93 -4.12 8.26
CA GLU A 28 -8.21 -4.05 8.99
C GLU A 28 -9.35 -3.52 8.12
N SER A 29 -9.05 -3.10 6.89
CA SER A 29 -10.06 -2.64 5.94
C SER A 29 -10.80 -3.81 5.29
N PHE A 30 -12.04 -3.58 4.88
CA PHE A 30 -12.87 -4.56 4.16
C PHE A 30 -12.25 -5.06 2.82
N ILE A 31 -11.17 -4.42 2.36
CA ILE A 31 -10.45 -4.70 1.09
C ILE A 31 -9.14 -5.47 1.34
N ALA A 32 -8.77 -5.76 2.59
CA ALA A 32 -7.53 -6.44 2.96
C ALA A 32 -7.28 -7.75 2.19
N ASP A 33 -8.33 -8.55 2.02
CA ASP A 33 -8.26 -9.85 1.34
C ASP A 33 -7.98 -9.71 -0.16
N GLU A 34 -8.56 -8.69 -0.79
CA GLU A 34 -8.42 -8.43 -2.22
C GLU A 34 -7.01 -7.91 -2.54
N VAL A 35 -6.46 -7.02 -1.71
CA VAL A 35 -5.08 -6.52 -1.85
C VAL A 35 -4.06 -7.64 -1.60
N HIS A 36 -4.31 -8.53 -0.64
CA HIS A 36 -3.43 -9.67 -0.39
C HIS A 36 -3.40 -10.63 -1.57
N THR A 37 -4.54 -10.88 -2.20
CA THR A 37 -4.66 -11.72 -3.39
C THR A 37 -3.91 -11.12 -4.60
N LEU A 38 -4.04 -9.82 -4.82
CA LEU A 38 -3.32 -9.11 -5.88
C LEU A 38 -1.80 -9.14 -5.66
N ARG A 39 -1.33 -8.84 -4.44
CA ARG A 39 0.11 -8.89 -4.10
C ARG A 39 0.67 -10.31 -4.22
N LYS A 40 -0.12 -11.34 -3.91
CA LYS A 40 0.27 -12.73 -4.09
C LYS A 40 0.40 -13.10 -5.57
N ALA A 41 -0.52 -12.65 -6.42
CA ALA A 41 -0.45 -12.86 -7.87
C ALA A 41 0.78 -12.18 -8.50
N GLU A 42 1.09 -10.95 -8.08
CA GLU A 42 2.24 -10.18 -8.55
C GLU A 42 3.59 -10.86 -8.18
N GLY A 43 3.67 -11.45 -6.98
CA GLY A 43 4.84 -12.22 -6.55
C GLY A 43 5.05 -13.52 -7.34
N PHE A 44 3.99 -14.16 -7.84
CA PHE A 44 4.10 -15.34 -8.72
C PHE A 44 4.61 -14.97 -10.11
N GLU A 45 4.18 -13.84 -10.68
CA GLU A 45 4.66 -13.38 -11.99
C GLU A 45 6.15 -13.06 -11.96
N GLN A 46 6.62 -12.36 -10.92
CA GLN A 46 8.05 -12.07 -10.74
C GLN A 46 8.89 -13.35 -10.62
N GLN A 47 8.46 -14.34 -9.82
CA GLN A 47 9.19 -15.60 -9.70
C GLN A 47 9.30 -16.35 -11.03
N TYR A 48 8.24 -16.34 -11.84
CA TYR A 48 8.28 -16.96 -13.17
C TYR A 48 9.22 -16.24 -14.12
N LEU A 49 9.21 -14.90 -14.14
CA LEU A 49 10.09 -14.10 -14.97
C LEU A 49 11.57 -14.28 -14.60
N ASP A 50 11.87 -14.34 -13.30
CA ASP A 50 13.23 -14.57 -12.81
C ASP A 50 13.71 -16.00 -13.10
N ALA A 51 12.84 -17.00 -12.98
CA ALA A 51 13.16 -18.38 -13.35
C ALA A 51 13.46 -18.54 -14.85
N GLU A 52 12.70 -17.86 -15.72
CA GLU A 52 12.94 -17.85 -17.16
C GLU A 52 14.24 -17.11 -17.53
N ARG A 53 14.55 -15.99 -16.86
CA ARG A 53 15.84 -15.29 -17.04
C ARG A 53 17.02 -16.16 -16.62
N ALA A 54 16.94 -16.79 -15.45
CA ALA A 54 17.98 -17.70 -14.96
C ALA A 54 18.18 -18.91 -15.89
N ARG A 55 17.11 -19.38 -16.54
CA ARG A 55 17.19 -20.45 -17.53
C ARG A 55 17.85 -19.98 -18.83
N ARG A 56 17.53 -18.78 -19.31
CA ARG A 56 18.18 -18.18 -20.49
C ARG A 56 19.66 -17.92 -20.25
N GLU A 57 20.05 -17.37 -19.11
CA GLU A 57 21.46 -17.14 -18.77
C GLU A 57 22.28 -18.43 -18.79
N ARG A 58 21.71 -19.54 -18.32
CA ARG A 58 22.38 -20.86 -18.39
C ARG A 58 22.54 -21.34 -19.83
N LEU A 59 21.52 -21.18 -20.66
CA LEU A 59 21.57 -21.56 -22.08
C LEU A 59 22.56 -20.69 -22.87
N GLU A 60 22.66 -19.39 -22.55
CA GLU A 60 23.63 -18.48 -23.15
C GLU A 60 25.07 -18.78 -22.70
N GLN A 61 25.28 -19.17 -21.45
CA GLN A 61 26.60 -19.67 -20.98
C GLN A 61 26.98 -20.99 -21.66
N GLU A 62 26.04 -21.91 -21.84
CA GLU A 62 26.27 -23.18 -22.52
C GLU A 62 26.48 -23.02 -24.03
N GLN A 63 25.96 -21.97 -24.66
CA GLN A 63 26.11 -21.68 -26.09
C GLN A 63 27.24 -20.71 -26.43
N GLY A 64 27.72 -19.91 -25.47
CA GLY A 64 28.78 -18.93 -25.68
C GLY A 64 30.20 -19.45 -25.42
N ASP A 65 30.35 -20.72 -25.00
CA ASP A 65 31.63 -21.36 -24.65
C ASP A 65 32.12 -22.37 -25.73
N ASP A 66 31.55 -22.30 -26.95
CA ASP A 66 31.94 -23.05 -28.17
C ASP A 66 32.48 -22.09 -29.25
#